data_AF-A0A6N4WQ90-F1
#
_entry.id   AF-A0A6N4WQ90-F1
#
_cell.length_a   1.000
_cell.length_b   1.000
_cell.length_c   1.000
_cell.angle_alpha   90.00
_cell.angle_beta   90.00
_cell.angle_gamma   90.00
#
_symmetry.space_group_name_H-M   'P 1'
#
loop_
_entity.id
_entity.type
_entity.pdbx_description
1 polymer ?
#
loop_
_entity_poly.entity_id
_entity_poly.type
_entity_poly.pdbx_seq_one_letter_code
_entity_poly.pdbx_strand_id
1 'polypeptide(L)'
;MPLTQRRRSITSYDSKRSAPSKFIPNLTQLQEALTDLPDPELWAENTCSCSILVEKKQKFIEFTRKRINRGSSRPYRWIYEGKILIRKRDA
;
A
#
# COMPACT_ATOMS: atom_id res chain seq x y z
N MET A 1 -54.86 -11.54 8.69
CA MET A 1 -54.34 -10.48 7.80
C MET A 1 -52.83 -10.34 8.03
N PRO A 2 -52.01 -10.21 6.99
CA PRO A 2 -50.85 -11.09 6.75
C PRO A 2 -49.51 -10.66 7.36
N LEU A 3 -48.69 -11.67 7.66
CA LEU A 3 -47.26 -11.60 7.98
C LEU A 3 -46.46 -11.01 6.81
N THR A 4 -45.81 -9.87 7.01
CA THR A 4 -44.82 -9.37 6.04
C THR A 4 -43.42 -9.76 6.52
N GLN A 5 -42.98 -10.96 6.14
CA GLN A 5 -41.57 -11.34 6.21
C GLN A 5 -40.76 -10.43 5.28
N ARG A 6 -40.10 -9.44 5.87
CA ARG A 6 -39.19 -8.53 5.18
C ARG A 6 -37.91 -9.31 4.84
N ARG A 7 -37.91 -10.03 3.70
CA ARG A 7 -36.72 -10.61 3.08
C ARG A 7 -35.72 -9.49 2.81
N ARG A 8 -34.72 -9.31 3.69
CA ARG A 8 -33.53 -8.51 3.39
C ARG A 8 -32.68 -9.33 2.42
N SER A 9 -32.62 -8.85 1.19
CA SER A 9 -31.73 -9.32 0.15
C SER A 9 -30.29 -9.36 0.67
N ILE A 10 -29.71 -10.55 0.73
CA ILE A 10 -28.28 -10.75 0.89
C ILE A 10 -27.66 -10.31 -0.44
N THR A 11 -27.22 -9.04 -0.51
CA THR A 11 -26.18 -8.66 -1.46
C THR A 11 -24.85 -8.96 -0.78
N SER A 12 -24.51 -10.25 -0.72
CA SER A 12 -23.14 -10.68 -0.49
C SER A 12 -22.35 -10.22 -1.72
N TYR A 13 -21.79 -9.02 -1.65
CA TYR A 13 -20.66 -8.63 -2.47
C TYR A 13 -19.51 -9.56 -2.07
N ASP A 14 -19.52 -10.75 -2.64
CA ASP A 14 -18.36 -11.62 -2.71
C ASP A 14 -17.34 -10.88 -3.57
N SER A 15 -16.67 -9.92 -2.94
CA SER A 15 -15.48 -9.30 -3.48
C SER A 15 -14.43 -10.41 -3.48
N LYS A 16 -14.49 -11.27 -4.50
CA LYS A 16 -13.34 -12.02 -4.98
C LYS A 16 -12.33 -11.00 -5.49
N ARG A 17 -11.76 -10.26 -4.55
CA ARG A 17 -10.50 -9.56 -4.73
C ARG A 17 -9.52 -10.72 -4.88
N SER A 18 -9.36 -11.18 -6.12
CA SER A 18 -8.22 -11.95 -6.55
C SER A 18 -7.04 -11.31 -5.86
N ALA A 19 -6.54 -11.95 -4.80
CA ALA A 19 -5.34 -11.48 -4.16
C ALA A 19 -4.31 -11.58 -5.28
N PRO A 20 -3.76 -10.47 -5.82
CA PRO A 20 -2.55 -10.63 -6.60
C PRO A 20 -1.60 -11.39 -5.68
N SER A 21 -0.89 -12.40 -6.20
CA SER A 21 0.17 -13.05 -5.44
C SER A 21 1.12 -11.93 -4.98
N LYS A 22 0.90 -11.44 -3.76
CA LYS A 22 1.47 -10.19 -3.27
C LYS A 22 2.92 -10.49 -3.04
N PHE A 23 3.74 -9.98 -3.93
CA PHE A 23 5.18 -10.10 -3.81
C PHE A 23 5.57 -9.45 -2.49
N ILE A 24 6.12 -10.24 -1.57
CA ILE A 24 6.66 -9.73 -0.32
C ILE A 24 8.15 -9.47 -0.58
N PRO A 25 8.56 -8.21 -0.78
CA PRO A 25 9.97 -7.91 -0.92
C PRO A 25 10.73 -8.30 0.35
N ASN A 26 11.93 -8.84 0.17
CA ASN A 26 12.88 -8.97 1.26
C ASN A 26 13.28 -7.57 1.76
N LEU A 27 13.76 -7.46 3.01
CA LEU A 27 14.22 -6.20 3.59
C LEU A 27 15.27 -5.50 2.71
N THR A 28 16.21 -6.24 2.13
CA THR A 28 17.25 -5.69 1.25
C THR A 28 16.67 -5.11 -0.03
N GLN A 29 15.72 -5.81 -0.66
CA GLN A 29 15.02 -5.34 -1.86
C GLN A 29 14.16 -4.11 -1.57
N LEU A 30 13.57 -4.06 -0.38
CA LEU A 30 12.82 -2.91 0.06
C LEU A 30 13.77 -1.73 0.27
N GLN A 31 14.91 -1.91 0.96
CA GLN A 31 15.93 -0.87 1.14
C GLN A 31 16.47 -0.31 -0.18
N GLU A 32 16.72 -1.17 -1.17
CA GLU A 32 17.11 -0.74 -2.51
C GLU A 32 16.03 0.16 -3.13
N ALA A 33 14.76 -0.27 -3.10
CA ALA A 33 13.65 0.57 -3.53
C ALA A 33 13.50 1.87 -2.73
N LEU A 34 13.85 1.86 -1.43
CA LEU A 34 13.81 3.03 -0.57
C LEU A 34 14.90 4.05 -0.89
N THR A 35 16.03 3.60 -1.41
CA THR A 35 17.15 4.47 -1.80
C THR A 35 16.75 5.35 -2.99
N ASP A 36 15.99 4.78 -3.92
CA ASP A 36 15.43 5.49 -5.08
C ASP A 36 14.15 6.26 -4.74
N LEU A 37 13.64 6.14 -3.52
CA LEU A 37 12.36 6.71 -3.13
C LEU A 37 12.52 8.19 -2.78
N PRO A 38 11.81 9.10 -3.47
CA PRO A 38 11.90 10.53 -3.21
C PRO A 38 11.26 10.90 -1.87
N ASP A 39 11.58 12.08 -1.34
CA ASP A 39 10.99 12.53 -0.07
C ASP A 39 9.46 12.63 -0.18
N PRO A 40 8.69 11.90 0.64
CA PRO A 40 7.23 11.91 0.56
C PRO A 40 6.61 13.29 0.78
N GLU A 41 7.32 14.22 1.44
CA GLU A 41 6.82 15.59 1.61
C GLU A 41 7.01 16.47 0.37
N LEU A 42 8.02 16.18 -0.45
CA LEU A 42 8.33 16.93 -1.67
C LEU A 42 7.70 16.33 -2.93
N TRP A 43 7.29 15.06 -2.88
CA TRP A 43 6.68 14.39 -4.01
C TRP A 43 5.27 14.94 -4.30
N ALA A 44 4.99 15.33 -5.54
CA ALA A 44 3.68 15.87 -5.89
C ALA A 44 2.58 14.78 -5.88
N GLU A 45 2.93 13.57 -6.34
CA GLU A 45 1.99 12.48 -6.55
C GLU A 45 1.67 11.71 -5.26
N ASN A 46 0.55 11.00 -5.28
CA ASN A 46 0.14 10.14 -4.15
C ASN A 46 0.71 8.73 -4.24
N THR A 47 1.38 8.39 -5.33
CA THR A 47 1.97 7.09 -5.60
C THR A 47 3.36 7.27 -6.18
N CYS A 48 4.26 6.33 -5.91
CA CYS A 48 5.58 6.27 -6.51
C CYS A 48 5.89 4.79 -6.78
N SER A 49 6.33 4.47 -7.99
CA SER A 49 6.73 3.11 -8.35
C SER A 49 8.24 3.04 -8.51
N CYS A 50 8.87 2.13 -7.77
CA CYS A 50 10.30 1.85 -7.89
C CYS A 50 10.48 0.48 -8.55
N SER A 51 11.45 0.38 -9.46
CA SER A 51 11.83 -0.91 -10.03
C SER A 51 12.92 -1.54 -9.19
N ILE A 52 12.76 -2.81 -8.85
CA ILE A 52 13.79 -3.62 -8.17
C ILE A 52 14.04 -4.91 -8.93
N LEU A 53 15.22 -5.49 -8.71
CA LEU A 53 15.57 -6.79 -9.28
C LEU A 53 15.23 -7.91 -8.29
N VAL A 54 14.33 -8.81 -8.69
CA VAL A 54 13.88 -9.95 -7.88
C VAL A 54 14.08 -11.22 -8.67
N GLU A 55 14.95 -12.12 -8.22
CA GLU A 55 15.16 -13.44 -8.86
C GLU A 55 15.45 -13.31 -10.38
N LYS A 56 16.30 -12.33 -10.75
CA LYS A 56 16.64 -11.98 -12.15
C LYS A 56 15.46 -11.44 -12.98
N LYS A 57 14.33 -11.10 -12.36
CA LYS A 57 13.20 -10.42 -13.00
C LYS A 57 13.07 -9.02 -12.41
N GLN A 58 12.93 -8.02 -13.28
CA GLN A 58 12.59 -6.68 -12.84
C GLN A 58 11.13 -6.67 -12.38
N LYS A 59 10.91 -6.21 -11.15
CA LYS A 59 9.58 -6.02 -10.56
C LYS A 59 9.41 -4.57 -10.16
N PHE A 60 8.18 -4.11 -10.16
CA PHE A 60 7.83 -2.77 -9.70
C PHE A 60 7.14 -2.86 -8.35
N ILE A 61 7.60 -2.05 -7.41
CA ILE A 61 7.01 -1.86 -6.10
C ILE A 61 6.34 -0.51 -6.10
N GLU A 62 5.03 -0.50 -5.87
CA GLU A 62 4.27 0.72 -5.72
C GLU A 62 4.15 1.11 -4.25
N PHE A 63 4.57 2.34 -3.97
CA PHE A 63 4.43 2.99 -2.67
C PHE A 63 3.32 4.02 -2.76
N THR A 64 2.44 4.02 -1.78
CA THR A 64 1.40 5.03 -1.64
C THR A 64 1.81 6.04 -0.59
N ARG A 65 1.77 7.32 -0.93
CA ARG A 65 1.97 8.42 0.01
C ARG A 65 0.73 8.52 0.90
N LYS A 66 0.93 8.43 2.21
CA LYS A 66 -0.13 8.62 3.18
C LYS A 66 0.30 9.62 4.24
N ARG A 67 -0.63 10.51 4.57
CA ARG A 67 -0.48 11.40 5.72
C ARG A 67 -0.76 10.61 6.99
N ILE A 68 0.17 10.63 7.92
CA ILE A 68 0.04 9.94 9.21
C ILE A 68 -0.05 10.96 10.33
N ASN A 69 -0.95 10.72 11.28
CA ASN A 69 -1.10 11.56 12.46
C ASN A 69 -0.04 11.18 13.48
N ARG A 70 0.87 12.10 13.81
CA ARG A 70 1.88 11.91 14.84
C ARG A 70 1.89 13.11 15.78
N GLY A 71 1.03 13.03 16.80
CA GLY A 71 0.82 14.12 17.75
C GLY A 71 0.38 15.38 17.02
N SER A 72 1.11 16.48 17.23
CA SER A 72 0.86 17.77 16.58
C SER A 72 1.33 17.86 15.13
N SER A 73 2.16 16.91 14.66
CA SER A 73 2.67 16.87 13.29
C SER A 73 1.90 15.87 12.43
N ARG A 74 1.75 16.18 11.14
CA ARG A 74 1.09 15.29 10.17
C ARG A 74 1.98 15.06 8.94
N PRO A 75 3.15 14.41 9.10
CA PRO A 75 4.08 14.19 8.00
C PRO A 75 3.50 13.22 6.97
N TYR A 76 3.97 13.35 5.74
CA TYR A 76 3.72 12.36 4.70
C TYR A 76 4.74 11.21 4.84
N ARG A 77 4.26 9.98 4.64
CA ARG A 77 5.12 8.80 4.55
C ARG A 77 4.68 7.88 3.44
N TRP A 78 5.65 7.15 2.92
CA TRP A 78 5.40 6.09 1.97
C TRP A 78 4.87 4.84 2.68
N ILE A 79 3.92 4.17 2.04
CA ILE A 79 3.33 2.93 2.52
C ILE A 79 3.35 1.93 1.38
N TYR A 80 3.97 0.78 1.61
CA TYR A 80 3.89 -0.34 0.70
C TYR A 80 2.66 -1.20 1.00
N GLU A 81 1.83 -1.42 -0.02
CA GLU A 81 0.61 -2.25 0.00
C GLU A 81 -0.38 -1.99 1.16
N GLY A 82 -0.36 -0.81 1.77
CA GLY A 82 -1.17 -0.51 2.95
C GLY A 82 -0.73 -1.24 4.24
N LYS A 83 0.39 -1.98 4.20
CA LYS A 83 0.87 -2.82 5.31
C LYS A 83 2.17 -2.31 5.93
N ILE A 84 3.12 -1.87 5.10
CA ILE A 84 4.46 -1.49 5.57
C ILE A 84 4.61 0.02 5.48
N LEU A 85 4.73 0.68 6.64
CA LEU A 85 5.03 2.10 6.72
C LEU A 85 6.54 2.30 6.59
N ILE A 86 6.95 3.00 5.54
CA ILE A 86 8.34 3.36 5.29
C ILE A 86 8.70 4.62 6.08
N ARG A 87 9.85 4.60 6.78
CA ARG A 87 10.37 5.77 7.49
C ARG A 87 11.70 6.18 6.89
N LYS A 88 12.07 7.46 7.06
CA LYS A 88 13.38 8.00 6.66
C LYS A 88 14.58 7.26 7.24
N ARG A 89 14.42 6.51 8.35
CA ARG A 89 15.48 5.68 8.95
C ARG A 89 15.60 4.28 8.35
N ASP A 90 14.58 3.88 7.60
CA ASP A 90 14.56 2.58 6.94
C ASP A 90 15.21 2.67 5.54
N ALA A 91 15.50 3.91 5.07
CA ALA A 91 16.33 4.24 3.90
C ALA A 91 17.80 4.44 4.30
#